data_AF-A0A8I0MQF4-F1
#
_entry.id   AF-A0A8I0MQF4-F1
#
_cell.length_a   1.000
_cell.length_b   1.000
_cell.length_c   1.000
_cell.angle_alpha   90.00
_cell.angle_beta   90.00
_cell.angle_gamma   90.00
#
_symmetry.space_group_name_H-M   'P 1'
#
loop_
_entity.id
_entity.type
_entity.pdbx_description
1 polymer ?
#
loop_
_entity_poly.entity_id
_entity_poly.type
_entity_poly.pdbx_seq_one_letter_code
_entity_poly.pdbx_strand_id
1 'polypeptide(L)'
;MDQLLQYATNRIIELENLLLVDVPETVWPAEVKMVFSQVENASDLPSHHQRRLQHHINRMWLEKMPVPSIVTAARSLASAMENYA
;
A
#
# COMPACT_ATOMS: atom_id res chain seq x y z
N MET A 1 -9.13 -15.12 27.80
CA MET A 1 -9.00 -13.86 27.05
C MET A 1 -8.08 -14.06 25.84
N ASP A 2 -6.94 -14.71 26.01
CA ASP A 2 -5.98 -15.00 24.92
C ASP A 2 -6.53 -15.82 23.74
N GLN A 3 -7.40 -16.81 23.95
CA GLN A 3 -7.95 -17.58 22.83
C GLN A 3 -8.84 -16.76 21.89
N LEU A 4 -9.64 -15.83 22.44
CA LEU A 4 -10.49 -14.96 21.64
C LEU A 4 -9.64 -13.92 20.89
N LEU A 5 -8.61 -13.39 21.55
CA LEU A 5 -7.66 -12.48 20.93
C LEU A 5 -6.91 -13.16 19.78
N GLN A 6 -6.37 -14.35 20.02
CA GLN A 6 -5.67 -15.15 19.01
C GLN A 6 -6.56 -15.49 17.82
N TYR A 7 -7.83 -15.85 18.08
CA TYR A 7 -8.80 -16.11 17.03
C TYR A 7 -9.07 -14.86 16.19
N ALA A 8 -9.29 -13.71 16.84
CA ALA A 8 -9.50 -12.44 16.16
C ALA A 8 -8.29 -12.06 15.29
N THR A 9 -7.07 -12.18 15.83
CA THR A 9 -5.83 -11.92 15.08
C THR A 9 -5.68 -12.84 13.88
N ASN A 10 -5.89 -14.15 14.05
CA ASN A 10 -5.80 -15.11 12.94
C ASN A 10 -6.83 -14.81 11.86
N ARG A 11 -8.05 -14.41 12.26
CA ARG A 11 -9.11 -14.07 11.32
C ARG A 11 -8.82 -12.78 10.56
N ILE A 12 -8.20 -11.79 11.19
CA ILE A 12 -7.75 -10.55 10.53
C ILE A 12 -6.69 -10.89 9.47
N ILE A 13 -5.66 -11.67 9.83
CA ILE A 13 -4.60 -12.09 8.90
C ILE A 13 -5.18 -12.88 7.72
N GLU A 14 -6.12 -13.79 7.98
CA GLU A 14 -6.80 -14.56 6.92
C GLU A 14 -7.57 -13.64 5.96
N LEU A 15 -8.32 -12.67 6.51
CA LEU A 15 -9.06 -11.70 5.70
C LEU A 15 -8.13 -10.77 4.91
N GLU A 16 -7.02 -10.34 5.51
CA GLU A 16 -5.99 -9.58 4.82
C GLU A 16 -5.40 -10.38 3.67
N ASN A 17 -5.04 -11.64 3.87
CA ASN A 17 -4.52 -12.50 2.79
C ASN A 17 -5.54 -12.77 1.67
N LEU A 18 -6.84 -12.81 1.99
CA LEU A 18 -7.91 -13.03 1.01
C LEU A 18 -8.27 -11.76 0.23
N LEU A 19 -8.25 -10.61 0.89
CA LEU A 19 -8.75 -9.34 0.35
C LEU A 19 -7.63 -8.46 -0.22
N LEU A 20 -6.40 -8.63 0.25
CA LEU A 20 -5.25 -7.87 -0.20
C LEU A 20 -4.51 -8.72 -1.23
N VAL A 21 -4.41 -8.19 -2.45
CA VAL A 21 -3.58 -8.79 -3.49
C VAL A 21 -2.15 -8.86 -2.97
N ASP A 22 -1.59 -10.07 -2.88
CA ASP A 22 -0.18 -10.26 -2.57
C ASP A 22 0.63 -9.62 -3.70
N VAL A 23 1.42 -8.61 -3.34
CA VAL A 23 2.29 -7.90 -4.28
C VAL A 23 3.68 -8.47 -4.10
N PRO A 24 4.17 -9.29 -5.05
CA PRO A 24 5.49 -9.89 -4.95
C PRO A 24 6.56 -8.80 -4.89
N GLU A 25 7.68 -9.11 -4.26
CA GLU A 25 8.84 -8.25 -4.27
C GLU A 25 9.27 -7.95 -5.71
N THR A 26 9.00 -6.73 -6.15
CA THR A 26 9.14 -6.31 -7.54
C THR A 26 10.08 -5.12 -7.59
N VAL A 27 11.04 -5.15 -8.52
CA VAL A 27 11.85 -3.97 -8.82
C VAL A 27 10.96 -2.99 -9.60
N TRP A 28 10.54 -1.91 -8.95
CA TRP A 28 9.68 -0.91 -9.58
C TRP A 28 10.43 -0.01 -10.57
N PRO A 29 9.77 0.43 -11.65
CA PRO A 29 10.28 1.47 -12.54
C PRO A 29 10.65 2.76 -11.80
N ALA A 30 11.54 3.56 -12.39
CA ALA A 30 12.03 4.79 -11.78
C ALA A 30 10.90 5.81 -11.55
N GLU A 31 9.91 5.82 -12.44
CA GLU A 31 8.72 6.66 -12.41
C GLU A 31 7.87 6.39 -11.16
N VAL A 32 7.65 5.11 -10.85
CA VAL A 32 6.90 4.68 -9.66
C VAL A 32 7.65 5.10 -8.40
N LYS A 33 8.97 4.90 -8.38
CA LYS A 33 9.83 5.32 -7.25
C LYS A 33 9.82 6.83 -7.06
N MET A 34 9.84 7.60 -8.15
CA MET A 34 9.79 9.07 -8.13
C MET A 34 8.48 9.59 -7.55
N VAL A 35 7.34 8.97 -7.88
CA VAL A 35 6.05 9.33 -7.27
C VAL A 35 6.01 8.91 -5.81
N PHE A 36 6.47 7.70 -5.50
CA PHE A 36 6.52 7.20 -4.13
C PHE A 36 7.34 8.10 -3.21
N SER A 37 8.50 8.61 -3.66
CA SER A 37 9.32 9.55 -2.87
C SER A 37 8.67 10.92 -2.64
N GLN A 38 7.62 11.27 -3.38
CA GLN A 38 6.85 12.51 -3.17
C GLN A 38 5.70 12.34 -2.19
N VAL A 39 5.45 11.11 -1.74
CA VAL A 39 4.47 10.80 -0.69
C VAL A 39 5.22 10.82 0.64
N GLU A 40 4.93 11.84 1.43
CA GLU A 40 5.45 11.99 2.79
C GLU A 40 5.07 10.75 3.63
N ASN A 41 5.98 10.30 4.50
CA ASN A 41 5.85 9.13 5.39
C ASN A 41 5.64 7.78 4.69
N ALA A 42 5.64 7.71 3.35
CA ALA A 42 5.46 6.44 2.64
C ALA A 42 6.57 5.42 2.97
N SER A 43 7.77 5.88 3.33
CA SER A 43 8.88 5.04 3.79
C SER A 43 8.68 4.45 5.20
N ASP A 44 7.80 5.05 5.99
CA ASP A 44 7.59 4.68 7.40
C ASP A 44 6.48 3.63 7.52
N LEU A 45 5.69 3.44 6.45
CA LEU A 45 4.72 2.36 6.34
C LEU A 45 5.40 0.99 6.41
N PRO A 46 4.74 -0.04 6.98
CA PRO A 46 5.21 -1.43 6.88
C PRO A 46 5.48 -1.86 5.44
N SER A 47 6.49 -2.72 5.23
CA SER A 47 6.97 -3.11 3.89
C SER A 47 5.86 -3.61 2.94
N HIS A 48 4.87 -4.33 3.47
CA HIS A 48 3.71 -4.77 2.71
C HIS A 48 2.84 -3.60 2.22
N HIS A 49 2.59 -2.60 3.06
CA HIS A 49 1.87 -1.38 2.67
C HIS A 49 2.66 -0.56 1.65
N GLN A 50 3.99 -0.46 1.78
CA GLN A 50 4.82 0.20 0.77
C GLN A 50 4.68 -0.44 -0.60
N ARG A 51 4.77 -1.78 -0.68
CA ARG A 51 4.60 -2.52 -1.94
C ARG A 51 3.20 -2.30 -2.54
N ARG A 52 2.15 -2.32 -1.71
CA ARG A 52 0.78 -2.05 -2.14
C ARG A 52 0.62 -0.63 -2.69
N LEU A 53 1.20 0.36 -2.03
CA LEU A 53 1.20 1.75 -2.49
C LEU A 53 1.91 1.89 -3.84
N GLN A 54 3.10 1.30 -3.99
CA GLN A 54 3.86 1.29 -5.24
C GLN A 54 3.09 0.60 -6.37
N HIS A 55 2.39 -0.50 -6.08
CA HIS A 55 1.50 -1.16 -7.04
C HIS A 55 0.35 -0.25 -7.49
N HIS A 56 -0.30 0.47 -6.57
CA HIS A 56 -1.39 1.40 -6.92
C HIS A 56 -0.89 2.57 -7.77
N ILE A 57 0.28 3.13 -7.45
CA ILE A 57 0.95 4.14 -8.26
C ILE A 57 1.19 3.61 -9.68
N ASN A 58 1.76 2.41 -9.81
CA ASN A 58 2.00 1.77 -11.10
C ASN A 58 0.70 1.56 -11.89
N ARG A 59 -0.36 1.10 -11.23
CA ARG A 59 -1.67 0.91 -11.86
C ARG A 59 -2.23 2.22 -12.41
N MET A 60 -2.24 3.29 -11.60
CA MET A 60 -2.71 4.61 -12.04
C MET A 60 -1.88 5.14 -13.23
N TRP A 61 -0.58 4.86 -13.24
CA TRP A 61 0.32 5.21 -14.34
C TRP A 61 -0.03 4.45 -15.64
N LEU A 62 -0.27 3.14 -15.55
CA LEU A 62 -0.69 2.31 -16.68
C LEU A 62 -2.04 2.75 -17.24
N GLU A 63 -2.95 3.20 -16.37
CA GLU A 63 -4.25 3.80 -16.71
C GLU A 63 -4.13 5.23 -17.28
N LYS A 64 -2.91 5.73 -17.49
CA LYS A 64 -2.61 7.04 -18.11
C LYS A 64 -3.13 8.24 -17.32
N MET A 65 -3.24 8.12 -15.99
CA MET A 65 -3.62 9.25 -15.14
C MET A 65 -2.52 10.33 -15.12
N PRO A 66 -2.88 11.62 -15.02
CA PRO A 66 -1.90 12.69 -14.87
C PRO A 66 -1.10 12.56 -13.57
N VAL A 67 0.22 12.76 -13.64
CA VAL A 67 1.13 12.60 -12.49
C VAL A 67 0.68 13.39 -11.24
N PRO A 68 0.22 14.66 -11.33
CA PRO A 68 -0.26 15.38 -10.14
C PRO A 68 -1.46 14.69 -9.46
N SER A 69 -2.35 14.10 -10.24
CA SER A 69 -3.49 13.32 -9.74
C SER A 69 -3.04 12.03 -9.06
N ILE A 70 -2.04 11.34 -9.64
CA ILE A 70 -1.43 10.14 -9.05
C ILE A 70 -0.82 10.47 -7.69
N VAL A 71 -0.03 11.55 -7.59
CA VAL A 71 0.59 11.98 -6.32
C VAL A 71 -0.48 12.27 -5.27
N THR A 72 -1.54 13.00 -5.64
CA THR A 72 -2.64 13.34 -4.74
C THR A 72 -3.35 12.09 -4.23
N ALA A 73 -3.71 11.16 -5.14
CA ALA A 73 -4.36 9.90 -4.77
C ALA A 73 -3.46 9.01 -3.92
N ALA A 74 -2.15 8.94 -4.23
CA ALA A 74 -1.18 8.16 -3.47
C ALA A 74 -1.00 8.70 -2.05
N ARG A 75 -1.00 10.02 -1.85
CA ARG A 75 -0.99 10.65 -0.51
C ARG A 75 -2.24 10.29 0.30
N SER A 76 -3.41 10.40 -0.31
CA SER A 76 -4.66 10.00 0.35
C SER A 76 -4.66 8.52 0.72
N LEU A 77 -4.13 7.65 -0.16
CA LEU A 77 -4.02 6.22 0.10
C LEU A 77 -3.02 5.91 1.23
N ALA A 78 -1.85 6.57 1.23
CA ALA A 78 -0.85 6.40 2.28
C ALA A 78 -1.40 6.80 3.66
N SER A 79 -2.06 7.96 3.75
CA SER A 79 -2.71 8.40 4.99
C SER A 79 -3.79 7.43 5.45
N ALA A 80 -4.57 6.85 4.53
CA ALA A 80 -5.53 5.82 4.89
C ALA A 80 -4.83 4.56 5.42
N MET A 81 -3.73 4.12 4.81
CA MET A 81 -2.96 2.95 5.26
C MET A 81 -2.34 3.16 6.64
N GLU A 82 -1.85 4.35 6.98
CA GLU A 82 -1.30 4.67 8.31
C GLU A 82 -2.32 4.45 9.44
N ASN A 83 -3.60 4.73 9.20
CA ASN A 83 -4.65 4.57 10.21
C ASN A 83 -4.95 3.09 10.57
N TYR A 84 -4.43 2.15 9.78
CA TYR A 84 -4.64 0.71 9.95
C TYR A 84 -3.32 -0.09 9.97
N ALA A 85 -2.19 0.60 10.17
CA ALA A 85 -0.84 0.02 10.19
C ALA A 85 -0.38 -0.34 11.61
#